data_AF-A0A853FU26-F1
#
_entry.id   AF-A0A853FU26-F1
#
_cell.length_a   1.000
_cell.length_b   1.000
_cell.length_c   1.000
_cell.angle_alpha   90.00
_cell.angle_beta   90.00
_cell.angle_gamma   90.00
#
_symmetry.space_group_name_H-M   'P 1'
#
loop_
_entity.id
_entity.type
_entity.pdbx_description
1 polymer ?
#
loop_
_entity_poly.entity_id
_entity_poly.type
_entity_poly.pdbx_seq_one_letter_code
_entity_poly.pdbx_strand_id
1 'polypeptide(L)'
;MKLYAAVAATSLSLPQLTSVENLYVKGGAAITDNVSTIADLKSIELDGQTALGTLTLKAAQDLKISNTTFGQNLIYGATDAAASVTLNNVTAGTVDVRGAALATLNLNANGANSAITLANSVGTKLATLNISGDKNLTVTEGLAALTKVDASGATGNITLNATTAANNITVTGGKGNDTINLGALFTKADKVDGGDGTDTLELTQASITTVNGYTATEKAEVNANLANLEVLKVTDALTSNVDASRFDNINSFVFAGGNNAAGTATLSQVTSGVSVEINADAGAATNVLAVQIIDATLAGHDSDELNLKLNDTVAGGGAAVTDYGVLNAVCVDFLNINSTKSATSTATGNEIDIANTSTALNKIVVTGNLALDIDGVALTNTIREVDASGLVLSATTAAGLSVAIAAGGTTGVKITGSNGVDTIQGSAASDIIDGGAGNDLISGAGATIAAGAFTALAANTAADILTGGAGNDSFGFGLGATTTSFNTITDLNLGTAVVAGQVDTLTFDVSAAAVTAGPAIVSLSEAQQATVAAAADLAAAADVVLGIANAAGNVAQFSYGANTYLLVNGVTATAAFTAGEDHLVKITGVTGTLDASDIAFI
;
A
#
# COMPACT_ATOMS: atom_id res chain seq x y z
N MET A 1 -9.20 51.13 5.39
CA MET A 1 -9.60 51.43 3.99
C MET A 1 -9.74 50.12 3.22
N LYS A 2 -10.77 49.98 2.39
CA LYS A 2 -10.94 48.83 1.48
C LYS A 2 -10.90 49.33 0.04
N LEU A 3 -10.05 48.72 -0.77
CA LEU A 3 -9.91 48.97 -2.20
C LEU A 3 -10.32 47.72 -2.96
N TYR A 4 -11.17 47.89 -3.97
CA TYR A 4 -11.62 46.81 -4.84
C TYR A 4 -11.19 47.16 -6.25
N ALA A 5 -10.20 46.44 -6.78
CA ALA A 5 -9.74 46.63 -8.14
C ALA A 5 -10.61 45.84 -9.12
N ALA A 6 -10.82 46.40 -10.31
CA ALA A 6 -11.47 45.68 -11.38
C ALA A 6 -10.58 44.52 -11.87
N VAL A 7 -11.19 43.38 -12.19
CA VAL A 7 -10.51 42.14 -12.60
C VAL A 7 -9.59 42.34 -13.82
N ALA A 8 -9.87 43.33 -14.68
CA ALA A 8 -9.10 43.62 -15.89
C ALA A 8 -7.95 44.64 -15.69
N ALA A 9 -7.76 45.21 -14.49
CA ALA A 9 -6.72 46.22 -14.26
C ALA A 9 -5.33 45.56 -14.26
N THR A 10 -4.43 46.00 -15.17
CA THR A 10 -3.07 45.46 -15.35
C THR A 10 -2.02 46.06 -14.41
N SER A 11 -2.37 47.13 -13.68
CA SER A 11 -1.63 47.65 -12.53
C SER A 11 -2.56 48.45 -11.62
N LEU A 12 -2.27 48.47 -10.32
CA LEU A 12 -3.00 49.28 -9.34
C LEU A 12 -1.99 50.13 -8.56
N SER A 13 -2.12 51.45 -8.63
CA SER A 13 -1.40 52.38 -7.76
C SER A 13 -2.32 52.81 -6.61
N LEU A 14 -1.80 52.73 -5.40
CA LEU A 14 -2.50 53.15 -4.19
C LEU A 14 -2.68 54.68 -4.18
N PRO A 15 -3.87 55.20 -3.82
CA PRO A 15 -4.04 56.63 -3.62
C PRO A 15 -3.19 57.13 -2.46
N GLN A 16 -2.98 58.44 -2.34
CA GLN A 16 -2.33 58.98 -1.15
C GLN A 16 -3.16 58.68 0.10
N LEU A 17 -2.56 57.97 1.06
CA LEU A 17 -3.21 57.54 2.28
C LEU A 17 -2.70 58.36 3.47
N THR A 18 -3.63 58.96 4.23
CA THR A 18 -3.36 59.62 5.52
C THR A 18 -4.34 59.08 6.56
N SER A 19 -3.88 58.81 7.78
CA SER A 19 -4.73 58.31 8.88
C SER A 19 -5.43 56.97 8.61
N VAL A 20 -4.83 56.13 7.78
CA VAL A 20 -5.31 54.76 7.51
C VAL A 20 -4.49 53.78 8.33
N GLU A 21 -5.15 53.02 9.22
CA GLU A 21 -4.49 51.99 10.03
C GLU A 21 -4.44 50.62 9.35
N ASN A 22 -5.51 50.25 8.65
CA ASN A 22 -5.65 48.95 7.98
C ASN A 22 -6.00 49.17 6.52
N LEU A 23 -5.22 48.61 5.61
CA LEU A 23 -5.46 48.66 4.17
C LEU A 23 -5.81 47.26 3.66
N TYR A 24 -6.99 47.10 3.08
CA TYR A 24 -7.40 45.88 2.41
C TYR A 24 -7.53 46.15 0.92
N VAL A 25 -6.88 45.34 0.09
CA VAL A 25 -6.93 45.43 -1.37
C VAL A 25 -7.42 44.10 -1.93
N LYS A 26 -8.54 44.13 -2.65
CA LYS A 26 -9.12 42.95 -3.30
C LYS A 26 -8.99 43.03 -4.80
N GLY A 27 -8.43 41.99 -5.40
CA GLY A 27 -8.31 41.79 -6.83
C GLY A 27 -7.33 42.73 -7.52
N GLY A 28 -7.23 42.59 -8.84
CA GLY A 28 -6.37 43.40 -9.70
C GLY A 28 -4.98 42.78 -9.94
N ALA A 29 -4.27 43.31 -10.93
CA ALA A 29 -2.89 42.91 -11.22
C ALA A 29 -1.89 43.48 -10.20
N ALA A 30 -0.61 43.54 -10.58
CA ALA A 30 0.50 43.90 -9.73
C ALA A 30 0.28 45.23 -9.00
N ILE A 31 0.50 45.22 -7.69
CA ILE A 31 0.60 46.44 -6.86
C ILE A 31 2.08 46.75 -6.71
N THR A 32 2.49 47.92 -7.17
CA THR A 32 3.88 48.40 -7.06
C THR A 32 3.90 49.76 -6.39
N ASP A 33 4.03 49.77 -5.06
CA ASP A 33 3.89 50.99 -4.26
C ASP A 33 4.80 50.99 -3.02
N ASN A 34 4.99 52.19 -2.45
CA ASN A 34 5.68 52.37 -1.19
C ASN A 34 4.71 52.80 -0.09
N VAL A 35 4.41 51.88 0.82
CA VAL A 35 3.53 52.11 1.97
C VAL A 35 4.29 52.31 3.27
N SER A 36 5.62 52.15 3.27
CA SER A 36 6.47 52.30 4.45
C SER A 36 6.44 53.71 5.05
N THR A 37 6.14 54.73 4.24
CA THR A 37 6.09 56.14 4.65
C THR A 37 4.75 56.55 5.28
N ILE A 38 3.73 55.69 5.23
CA ILE A 38 2.42 55.97 5.81
C ILE A 38 2.52 55.73 7.33
N ALA A 39 2.44 56.82 8.11
CA ALA A 39 2.72 56.80 9.54
C ALA A 39 1.80 55.83 10.31
N ASP A 40 0.48 55.97 10.11
CA ASP A 40 -0.55 55.27 10.89
C ASP A 40 -0.84 53.84 10.42
N LEU A 41 -0.30 53.42 9.27
CA LEU A 41 -0.59 52.11 8.67
C LEU A 41 0.11 51.00 9.46
N LYS A 42 -0.71 50.06 9.97
CA LYS A 42 -0.33 48.91 10.79
C LYS A 42 -0.49 47.59 10.04
N SER A 43 -1.51 47.45 9.20
CA SER A 43 -1.74 46.22 8.45
C SER A 43 -2.12 46.46 6.99
N ILE A 44 -1.66 45.55 6.13
CA ILE A 44 -2.04 45.47 4.72
C ILE A 44 -2.51 44.05 4.43
N GLU A 45 -3.65 43.90 3.78
CA GLU A 45 -4.13 42.62 3.25
C GLU A 45 -4.27 42.73 1.73
N LEU A 46 -3.61 41.82 1.02
CA LEU A 46 -3.71 41.63 -0.42
C LEU A 46 -4.52 40.35 -0.67
N ASP A 47 -5.65 40.46 -1.35
CA ASP A 47 -6.61 39.37 -1.51
C ASP A 47 -6.96 39.15 -2.98
N GLY A 48 -6.49 38.04 -3.56
CA GLY A 48 -6.80 37.67 -4.94
C GLY A 48 -5.99 38.43 -5.99
N GLN A 49 -4.71 38.71 -5.74
CA GLN A 49 -3.86 39.36 -6.74
C GLN A 49 -3.58 38.42 -7.92
N THR A 50 -3.60 38.96 -9.14
CA THR A 50 -3.45 38.17 -10.38
C THR A 50 -2.10 38.35 -11.08
N ALA A 51 -1.14 39.04 -10.47
CA ALA A 51 0.21 39.22 -11.00
C ALA A 51 1.21 39.59 -9.89
N LEU A 52 2.50 39.41 -10.16
CA LEU A 52 3.60 39.72 -9.24
C LEU A 52 3.65 41.23 -8.89
N GLY A 53 3.41 41.56 -7.62
CA GLY A 53 3.55 42.92 -7.08
C GLY A 53 4.92 43.20 -6.46
N THR A 54 5.23 44.49 -6.22
CA THR A 54 6.38 44.94 -5.43
C THR A 54 5.96 45.97 -4.40
N LEU A 55 5.90 45.60 -3.12
CA LEU A 55 5.44 46.46 -2.04
C LEU A 55 6.60 46.84 -1.11
N THR A 56 6.84 48.14 -0.93
CA THR A 56 7.81 48.63 0.06
C THR A 56 7.11 48.91 1.40
N LEU A 57 7.60 48.26 2.45
CA LEU A 57 7.02 48.17 3.80
C LEU A 57 8.03 48.65 4.86
N LYS A 58 7.57 48.89 6.08
CA LYS A 58 8.42 49.01 7.30
C LYS A 58 8.14 47.83 8.22
N ALA A 59 9.09 47.44 9.08
CA ALA A 59 8.95 46.27 9.96
C ALA A 59 7.67 46.23 10.81
N ALA A 60 7.13 47.40 11.22
CA ALA A 60 5.91 47.50 12.02
C ALA A 60 4.60 47.30 11.23
N GLN A 61 4.67 47.03 9.92
CA GLN A 61 3.51 46.78 9.06
C GLN A 61 3.33 45.29 8.85
N ASP A 62 2.25 44.73 9.38
CA ASP A 62 1.88 43.34 9.13
C ASP A 62 1.30 43.20 7.73
N LEU A 63 1.84 42.27 6.93
CA LEU A 63 1.29 41.93 5.63
C LEU A 63 0.50 40.63 5.72
N LYS A 64 -0.70 40.60 5.14
CA LYS A 64 -1.47 39.39 4.86
C LYS A 64 -1.62 39.21 3.36
N ILE A 65 -1.36 38.01 2.87
CA ILE A 65 -1.59 37.61 1.48
C ILE A 65 -2.67 36.52 1.50
N SER A 66 -3.74 36.73 0.74
CA SER A 66 -4.90 35.84 0.69
C SER A 66 -5.27 35.45 -0.74
N ASN A 67 -5.75 34.22 -0.93
CA ASN A 67 -6.37 33.73 -2.17
C ASN A 67 -5.54 34.02 -3.43
N THR A 68 -4.22 33.86 -3.34
CA THR A 68 -3.28 34.31 -4.38
C THR A 68 -2.48 33.13 -4.92
N THR A 69 -2.25 33.11 -6.23
CA THR A 69 -1.45 32.08 -6.94
C THR A 69 -0.15 32.64 -7.51
N PHE A 70 0.18 33.90 -7.22
CA PHE A 70 1.34 34.63 -7.74
C PHE A 70 2.27 35.06 -6.60
N GLY A 71 3.54 35.27 -6.96
CA GLY A 71 4.54 35.77 -6.01
C GLY A 71 4.35 37.23 -5.62
N GLN A 72 5.08 37.68 -4.60
CA GLN A 72 5.13 39.07 -4.13
C GLN A 72 6.57 39.44 -3.79
N ASN A 73 7.04 40.60 -4.27
CA ASN A 73 8.30 41.19 -3.82
C ASN A 73 8.02 42.15 -2.67
N LEU A 74 8.60 41.89 -1.51
CA LEU A 74 8.39 42.65 -0.27
C LEU A 74 9.70 43.35 0.10
N ILE A 75 9.74 44.67 0.01
CA ILE A 75 10.95 45.46 0.27
C ILE A 75 10.85 46.12 1.65
N TYR A 76 11.79 45.82 2.52
CA TYR A 76 11.92 46.39 3.86
C TYR A 76 13.10 47.37 3.93
N GLY A 77 13.05 48.29 4.90
CA GLY A 77 14.06 49.32 5.09
C GLY A 77 15.44 48.77 5.48
N ALA A 78 16.48 49.58 5.29
CA ALA A 78 17.87 49.18 5.56
C ALA A 78 18.16 48.86 7.04
N THR A 79 17.29 49.30 7.96
CA THR A 79 17.40 49.05 9.40
C THR A 79 16.41 48.00 9.92
N ASP A 80 15.51 47.52 9.07
CA ASP A 80 14.49 46.54 9.47
C ASP A 80 15.16 45.17 9.62
N ALA A 81 15.26 44.71 10.87
CA ALA A 81 15.89 43.43 11.21
C ALA A 81 14.93 42.23 11.13
N ALA A 82 13.62 42.50 11.20
CA ALA A 82 12.58 41.48 11.18
C ALA A 82 11.38 41.93 10.33
N ALA A 83 10.64 40.95 9.81
CA ALA A 83 9.40 41.15 9.05
C ALA A 83 8.37 40.07 9.40
N SER A 84 7.08 40.34 9.18
CA SER A 84 5.97 39.41 9.42
C SER A 84 5.05 39.32 8.21
N VAL A 85 4.74 38.09 7.78
CA VAL A 85 3.82 37.80 6.67
C VAL A 85 2.82 36.73 7.09
N THR A 86 1.52 37.04 6.97
CA THR A 86 0.43 36.09 7.14
C THR A 86 -0.02 35.56 5.77
N LEU A 87 -0.21 34.24 5.67
CA LEU A 87 -0.59 33.52 4.47
C LEU A 87 -1.95 32.86 4.69
N ASN A 88 -2.81 32.90 3.67
CA ASN A 88 -4.15 32.33 3.72
C ASN A 88 -4.62 31.93 2.32
N ASN A 89 -4.70 30.63 2.02
CA ASN A 89 -5.02 30.15 0.67
C ASN A 89 -4.06 30.70 -0.40
N VAL A 90 -2.76 30.69 -0.11
CA VAL A 90 -1.72 31.02 -1.11
C VAL A 90 -1.22 29.71 -1.68
N THR A 91 -1.54 29.37 -2.92
CA THR A 91 -1.30 28.01 -3.45
C THR A 91 -0.14 27.91 -4.43
N ALA A 92 0.50 29.04 -4.77
CA ALA A 92 1.68 29.12 -5.63
C ALA A 92 2.35 30.50 -5.54
N GLY A 93 3.60 30.58 -5.98
CA GLY A 93 4.32 31.83 -6.19
C GLY A 93 5.49 32.06 -5.22
N THR A 94 6.41 32.93 -5.65
CA THR A 94 7.58 33.32 -4.86
C THR A 94 7.27 34.51 -3.97
N VAL A 95 7.34 34.32 -2.65
CA VAL A 95 7.38 35.45 -1.70
C VAL A 95 8.84 35.82 -1.53
N ASP A 96 9.26 36.92 -2.15
CA ASP A 96 10.64 37.44 -2.07
C ASP A 96 10.71 38.54 -1.03
N VAL A 97 11.31 38.26 0.12
CA VAL A 97 11.51 39.24 1.20
C VAL A 97 12.90 39.87 1.08
N ARG A 98 12.94 41.19 0.90
CA ARG A 98 14.14 41.92 0.52
C ARG A 98 14.45 42.95 1.60
N GLY A 99 15.69 42.96 2.10
CA GLY A 99 16.14 43.95 3.08
C GLY A 99 17.58 43.72 3.50
N ALA A 100 18.40 44.78 3.54
CA ALA A 100 19.84 44.65 3.79
C ALA A 100 20.19 44.21 5.23
N ALA A 101 19.30 44.49 6.20
CA ALA A 101 19.44 44.08 7.60
C ALA A 101 18.48 42.96 8.01
N LEU A 102 17.60 42.50 7.10
CA LEU A 102 16.56 41.54 7.42
C LEU A 102 17.18 40.18 7.76
N ALA A 103 17.12 39.83 9.05
CA ALA A 103 17.70 38.61 9.60
C ALA A 103 16.63 37.59 10.04
N THR A 104 15.41 38.06 10.33
CA THR A 104 14.31 37.23 10.81
C THR A 104 13.05 37.46 9.97
N LEU A 105 12.38 36.37 9.59
CA LEU A 105 11.04 36.41 9.01
C LEU A 105 10.08 35.61 9.89
N ASN A 106 8.92 36.18 10.21
CA ASN A 106 7.81 35.47 10.82
C ASN A 106 6.77 35.14 9.75
N LEU A 107 6.50 33.87 9.53
CA LEU A 107 5.41 33.37 8.70
C LEU A 107 4.27 32.87 9.57
N ASN A 108 3.05 33.17 9.14
CA ASN A 108 1.83 32.76 9.86
C ASN A 108 0.80 32.22 8.88
N ALA A 109 0.52 30.92 8.89
CA ALA A 109 -0.46 30.29 8.00
C ALA A 109 -1.81 30.13 8.72
N ASN A 110 -2.78 30.98 8.39
CA ASN A 110 -4.09 30.99 9.05
C ASN A 110 -5.23 31.04 8.03
N GLY A 111 -6.38 30.51 8.41
CA GLY A 111 -7.60 30.51 7.60
C GLY A 111 -7.67 29.36 6.60
N ALA A 112 -6.71 29.24 5.70
CA ALA A 112 -6.58 28.12 4.75
C ALA A 112 -5.11 27.75 4.47
N ASN A 113 -4.90 26.50 4.05
CA ASN A 113 -3.58 25.95 3.73
C ASN A 113 -2.86 26.82 2.70
N SER A 114 -1.54 26.93 2.83
CA SER A 114 -0.71 27.73 1.94
C SER A 114 0.57 26.99 1.55
N ALA A 115 1.10 27.30 0.37
CA ALA A 115 2.35 26.80 -0.18
C ALA A 115 3.05 27.95 -0.92
N ILE A 116 4.31 28.21 -0.57
CA ILE A 116 5.11 29.30 -1.16
C ILE A 116 6.52 28.83 -1.51
N THR A 117 7.12 29.47 -2.52
CA THR A 117 8.59 29.52 -2.62
C THR A 117 9.07 30.76 -1.89
N LEU A 118 9.95 30.61 -0.90
CA LEU A 118 10.53 31.73 -0.17
C LEU A 118 11.87 32.13 -0.81
N ALA A 119 12.02 33.42 -1.10
CA ALA A 119 13.25 33.99 -1.62
C ALA A 119 13.71 35.19 -0.80
N ASN A 120 15.01 35.47 -0.89
CA ASN A 120 15.62 36.70 -0.42
C ASN A 120 16.65 37.16 -1.46
N SER A 121 16.17 37.75 -2.55
CA SER A 121 16.99 38.02 -3.74
C SER A 121 18.01 39.15 -3.57
N VAL A 122 17.85 40.00 -2.55
CA VAL A 122 18.68 41.19 -2.32
C VAL A 122 19.24 41.27 -0.90
N GLY A 123 18.65 40.57 0.06
CA GLY A 123 19.21 40.38 1.39
C GLY A 123 19.96 39.04 1.47
N THR A 124 21.14 39.04 2.08
CA THR A 124 21.95 37.83 2.27
C THR A 124 22.00 37.40 3.73
N LYS A 125 21.10 37.94 4.57
CA LYS A 125 21.17 37.82 6.04
C LYS A 125 20.01 37.11 6.68
N LEU A 126 18.97 36.72 5.92
CA LEU A 126 17.82 36.02 6.49
C LEU A 126 18.26 34.66 7.04
N ALA A 127 18.46 34.62 8.35
CA ALA A 127 19.06 33.50 9.06
C ALA A 127 18.03 32.74 9.91
N THR A 128 16.90 33.39 10.23
CA THR A 128 15.85 32.81 11.06
C THR A 128 14.49 32.93 10.40
N LEU A 129 13.80 31.81 10.33
CA LEU A 129 12.40 31.71 9.96
C LEU A 129 11.60 31.22 11.18
N ASN A 130 10.65 32.01 11.65
CA ASN A 130 9.68 31.57 12.65
C ASN A 130 8.36 31.28 11.94
N ILE A 131 7.75 30.12 12.21
CA ILE A 131 6.50 29.69 11.60
C ILE A 131 5.45 29.48 12.67
N SER A 132 4.23 29.93 12.41
CA SER A 132 3.08 29.80 13.29
C SER A 132 1.79 29.63 12.51
N GLY A 133 0.70 29.35 13.21
CA GLY A 133 -0.65 29.34 12.65
C GLY A 133 -1.35 27.99 12.74
N ASP A 134 -2.60 27.96 12.27
CA ASP A 134 -3.54 26.84 12.42
C ASP A 134 -3.81 26.07 11.12
N LYS A 135 -3.03 26.34 10.07
CA LYS A 135 -3.17 25.71 8.76
C LYS A 135 -1.84 25.16 8.28
N ASN A 136 -1.94 24.24 7.32
CA ASN A 136 -0.74 23.63 6.75
C ASN A 136 0.03 24.68 5.94
N LEU A 137 1.35 24.65 6.05
CA LEU A 137 2.24 25.52 5.31
C LEU A 137 3.37 24.73 4.67
N THR A 138 3.46 24.80 3.34
CA THR A 138 4.64 24.35 2.60
C THR A 138 5.54 25.54 2.27
N VAL A 139 6.81 25.45 2.66
CA VAL A 139 7.85 26.44 2.34
C VAL A 139 8.94 25.74 1.54
N THR A 140 9.06 26.07 0.26
CA THR A 140 10.23 25.71 -0.55
C THR A 140 11.22 26.85 -0.51
N GLU A 141 12.45 26.60 -0.09
CA GLU A 141 13.44 27.64 0.14
C GLU A 141 14.82 27.28 -0.42
N GLY A 142 15.58 28.30 -0.82
CA GLY A 142 16.96 28.21 -1.31
C GLY A 142 17.84 29.29 -0.68
N LEU A 143 17.69 29.51 0.63
CA LEU A 143 18.27 30.61 1.38
C LEU A 143 19.61 30.22 1.98
N ALA A 144 20.70 30.60 1.31
CA ALA A 144 22.07 30.27 1.75
C ALA A 144 22.47 30.77 3.15
N ALA A 145 21.74 31.74 3.72
CA ALA A 145 22.02 32.28 5.05
C ALA A 145 21.16 31.66 6.17
N LEU A 146 20.14 30.87 5.82
CA LEU A 146 19.23 30.26 6.78
C LEU A 146 19.98 29.26 7.66
N THR A 147 19.83 29.42 8.98
CA THR A 147 20.41 28.51 9.99
C THR A 147 19.39 28.04 11.01
N LYS A 148 18.25 28.72 11.11
CA LYS A 148 17.19 28.38 12.06
C LYS A 148 15.81 28.45 11.42
N VAL A 149 15.03 27.38 11.56
CA VAL A 149 13.59 27.33 11.32
C VAL A 149 12.91 26.90 12.62
N ASP A 150 11.95 27.67 13.08
CA ASP A 150 11.26 27.45 14.35
C ASP A 150 9.76 27.51 14.13
N ALA A 151 9.15 26.34 13.97
CA ALA A 151 7.72 26.16 13.78
C ALA A 151 6.99 25.75 15.06
N SER A 152 7.60 25.90 16.23
CA SER A 152 7.00 25.51 17.53
C SER A 152 5.67 26.21 17.83
N GLY A 153 5.40 27.35 17.17
CA GLY A 153 4.13 28.08 17.22
C GLY A 153 3.04 27.59 16.25
N ALA A 154 3.33 26.61 15.39
CA ALA A 154 2.40 26.06 14.42
C ALA A 154 1.59 24.89 15.00
N THR A 155 0.34 24.78 14.55
CA THR A 155 -0.57 23.68 14.89
C THR A 155 -1.10 22.94 13.67
N GLY A 156 -0.95 23.51 12.47
CA GLY A 156 -1.09 22.77 11.21
C GLY A 156 0.25 22.17 10.78
N ASN A 157 0.21 21.28 9.79
CA ASN A 157 1.40 20.56 9.31
C ASN A 157 2.33 21.50 8.54
N ILE A 158 3.62 21.45 8.85
CA ILE A 158 4.65 22.25 8.21
C ILE A 158 5.48 21.35 7.30
N THR A 159 5.63 21.77 6.04
CA THR A 159 6.55 21.12 5.09
C THR A 159 7.64 22.12 4.74
N LEU A 160 8.88 21.83 5.13
CA LEU A 160 10.07 22.58 4.74
C LEU A 160 10.81 21.82 3.63
N ASN A 161 10.94 22.43 2.46
CA ASN A 161 11.70 21.87 1.33
C ASN A 161 12.96 22.72 1.07
N ALA A 162 14.11 22.26 1.55
CA ALA A 162 15.40 22.91 1.32
C ALA A 162 15.96 22.55 -0.07
N THR A 163 16.36 23.55 -0.86
CA THR A 163 16.79 23.36 -2.27
C THR A 163 18.24 23.77 -2.55
N THR A 164 18.88 24.45 -1.62
CA THR A 164 20.30 24.83 -1.69
C THR A 164 20.98 24.34 -0.43
N ALA A 165 22.23 23.90 -0.52
CA ALA A 165 23.03 23.53 0.65
C ALA A 165 23.00 24.68 1.67
N ALA A 166 22.14 24.54 2.67
CA ALA A 166 22.06 25.47 3.77
C ALA A 166 23.35 25.34 4.58
N ASN A 167 23.68 26.36 5.35
CA ASN A 167 24.52 26.12 6.51
C ASN A 167 23.81 25.09 7.40
N ASN A 168 24.57 24.35 8.21
CA ASN A 168 24.00 23.40 9.17
C ASN A 168 22.78 24.01 9.87
N ILE A 169 21.59 23.45 9.58
CA ILE A 169 20.32 24.07 9.94
C ILE A 169 19.82 23.49 11.25
N THR A 170 19.19 24.32 12.07
CA THR A 170 18.38 23.88 13.22
C THR A 170 16.92 24.07 12.87
N VAL A 171 16.18 22.97 12.79
CA VAL A 171 14.74 22.95 12.52
C VAL A 171 14.02 22.43 13.76
N THR A 172 12.97 23.14 14.17
CA THR A 172 12.01 22.68 15.17
C THR A 172 10.63 22.73 14.54
N GLY A 173 9.91 21.61 14.50
CA GLY A 173 8.53 21.52 14.06
C GLY A 173 7.53 22.05 15.10
N GLY A 174 6.25 21.94 14.76
CA GLY A 174 5.09 22.38 15.52
C GLY A 174 4.36 21.22 16.19
N LYS A 175 3.02 21.26 16.16
CA LYS A 175 2.15 20.19 16.69
C LYS A 175 1.50 19.30 15.62
N GLY A 176 1.74 19.63 14.35
CA GLY A 176 1.20 18.89 13.22
C GLY A 176 2.13 17.74 12.84
N ASN A 177 1.74 16.95 11.86
CA ASN A 177 2.65 15.96 11.26
C ASN A 177 3.55 16.70 10.27
N ASP A 178 4.75 17.05 10.70
CA ASP A 178 5.64 17.90 9.94
C ASP A 178 6.56 17.10 9.02
N THR A 179 7.08 17.78 8.00
CA THR A 179 7.95 17.20 6.98
C THR A 179 9.14 18.10 6.74
N ILE A 180 10.33 17.57 7.02
CA ILE A 180 11.60 18.28 6.85
C ILE A 180 12.35 17.57 5.72
N ASN A 181 12.31 18.16 4.52
CA ASN A 181 13.01 17.64 3.35
C ASN A 181 14.36 18.33 3.20
N LEU A 182 15.40 17.57 3.51
CA LEU A 182 16.80 17.96 3.30
C LEU A 182 17.41 17.24 2.09
N GLY A 183 16.74 16.24 1.51
CA GLY A 183 17.14 15.61 0.26
C GLY A 183 18.60 15.13 0.26
N ALA A 184 19.43 15.70 -0.60
CA ALA A 184 20.87 15.42 -0.69
C ALA A 184 21.76 16.34 0.17
N LEU A 185 21.14 17.23 0.95
CA LEU A 185 21.80 18.31 1.69
C LEU A 185 22.08 17.96 3.15
N PHE A 186 21.52 16.87 3.66
CA PHE A 186 21.69 16.45 5.05
C PHE A 186 23.15 16.15 5.39
N THR A 187 23.57 16.65 6.54
CA THR A 187 24.88 16.44 7.15
C THR A 187 24.70 16.10 8.63
N LYS A 188 25.73 15.49 9.23
CA LYS A 188 25.72 15.20 10.68
C LYS A 188 25.58 16.41 11.60
N ALA A 189 25.79 17.63 11.10
CA ALA A 189 25.72 18.85 11.89
C ALA A 189 24.34 19.52 11.86
N ASP A 190 23.45 19.06 10.99
CA ASP A 190 22.05 19.49 10.97
C ASP A 190 21.32 18.98 12.21
N LYS A 191 20.42 19.79 12.73
CA LYS A 191 19.60 19.49 13.91
C LYS A 191 18.13 19.57 13.54
N VAL A 192 17.40 18.49 13.79
CA VAL A 192 15.99 18.40 13.44
C VAL A 192 15.24 17.86 14.64
N ASP A 193 14.29 18.65 15.11
CA ASP A 193 13.29 18.27 16.09
C ASP A 193 11.93 18.36 15.39
N GLY A 194 11.20 17.25 15.27
CA GLY A 194 9.88 17.23 14.62
C GLY A 194 8.78 17.93 15.42
N GLY A 195 8.94 18.07 16.75
CA GLY A 195 7.90 18.61 17.62
C GLY A 195 6.91 17.56 18.12
N ASP A 196 5.63 17.92 18.27
CA ASP A 196 4.57 16.95 18.57
C ASP A 196 3.96 16.48 17.23
N GLY A 197 3.68 15.19 17.07
CA GLY A 197 3.03 14.69 15.86
C GLY A 197 3.63 13.35 15.43
N THR A 198 3.41 13.02 14.16
CA THR A 198 4.20 11.99 13.45
C THR A 198 5.02 12.70 12.39
N ASP A 199 6.30 12.87 12.67
CA ASP A 199 7.15 13.77 11.91
C ASP A 199 8.08 13.02 10.96
N THR A 200 8.30 13.61 9.79
CA THR A 200 9.01 12.99 8.67
C THR A 200 10.30 13.73 8.34
N LEU A 201 11.42 13.00 8.35
CA LEU A 201 12.68 13.43 7.74
C LEU A 201 12.77 12.84 6.33
N GLU A 202 12.87 13.70 5.31
CA GLU A 202 13.03 13.25 3.93
C GLU A 202 14.47 13.44 3.43
N LEU A 203 15.09 12.34 3.02
CA LEU A 203 16.46 12.27 2.51
C LEU A 203 16.51 11.61 1.13
N THR A 204 17.60 11.81 0.41
CA THR A 204 17.92 10.99 -0.79
C THR A 204 18.75 9.78 -0.39
N GLN A 205 18.79 8.76 -1.22
CA GLN A 205 19.64 7.58 -1.06
C GLN A 205 21.13 7.95 -0.94
N ALA A 206 21.56 9.05 -1.58
CA ALA A 206 22.93 9.57 -1.43
C ALA A 206 23.25 10.01 0.00
N SER A 207 22.32 10.72 0.66
CA SER A 207 22.45 11.09 2.07
C SER A 207 22.40 9.88 2.99
N ILE A 208 21.50 8.91 2.74
CA ILE A 208 21.46 7.66 3.49
C ILE A 208 22.80 6.90 3.39
N THR A 209 23.37 6.80 2.18
CA THR A 209 24.67 6.14 1.97
C THR A 209 25.78 6.83 2.76
N THR A 210 25.75 8.16 2.81
CA THR A 210 26.70 8.96 3.60
C THR A 210 26.56 8.66 5.10
N VAL A 211 25.31 8.64 5.61
CA VAL A 211 25.01 8.34 7.03
C VAL A 211 25.42 6.92 7.42
N ASN A 212 25.15 5.93 6.56
CA ASN A 212 25.58 4.55 6.79
C ASN A 212 27.11 4.42 6.91
N GLY A 213 27.86 5.28 6.21
CA GLY A 213 29.32 5.32 6.24
C GLY A 213 29.92 6.01 7.47
N TYR A 214 29.11 6.64 8.33
CA TYR A 214 29.60 7.35 9.51
C TYR A 214 30.20 6.41 10.58
N THR A 215 31.25 6.91 11.22
CA THR A 215 31.87 6.26 12.38
C THR A 215 30.90 6.20 13.56
N ALA A 216 31.20 5.39 14.59
CA ALA A 216 30.35 5.30 15.78
C ALA A 216 30.17 6.66 16.50
N THR A 217 31.21 7.50 16.52
CA THR A 217 31.15 8.85 17.10
C THR A 217 30.24 9.76 16.29
N GLU A 218 30.33 9.72 14.96
CA GLU A 218 29.50 10.53 14.07
C GLU A 218 28.04 10.06 14.07
N LYS A 219 27.80 8.75 14.18
CA LYS A 219 26.47 8.20 14.43
C LYS A 219 25.85 8.78 15.70
N ALA A 220 26.61 8.79 16.81
CA ALA A 220 26.12 9.37 18.06
C ALA A 220 25.85 10.88 17.95
N GLU A 221 26.63 11.59 17.13
CA GLU A 221 26.39 13.01 16.82
C GLU A 221 25.09 13.21 16.04
N VAL A 222 24.84 12.42 14.99
CA VAL A 222 23.57 12.44 14.24
C VAL A 222 22.40 12.17 15.17
N ASN A 223 22.44 11.07 15.94
CA ASN A 223 21.36 10.71 16.85
C ASN A 223 21.10 11.78 17.93
N ALA A 224 22.14 12.46 18.42
CA ALA A 224 21.96 13.56 19.38
C ALA A 224 21.36 14.83 18.76
N ASN A 225 21.44 14.97 17.43
CA ASN A 225 20.91 16.10 16.68
C ASN A 225 19.51 15.85 16.13
N LEU A 226 19.00 14.62 16.20
CA LEU A 226 17.66 14.23 15.75
C LEU A 226 16.77 13.95 16.97
N ALA A 227 15.56 14.53 16.99
CA ALA A 227 14.57 14.32 18.05
C ALA A 227 13.15 14.33 17.46
N ASN A 228 12.25 13.59 18.10
CA ASN A 228 10.81 13.54 17.73
C ASN A 228 10.62 13.33 16.21
N LEU A 229 11.21 12.26 15.69
CA LEU A 229 11.07 11.85 14.30
C LEU A 229 10.66 10.39 14.31
N GLU A 230 9.57 10.08 13.63
CA GLU A 230 9.01 8.73 13.58
C GLU A 230 9.19 8.11 12.20
N VAL A 231 9.29 8.94 11.16
CA VAL A 231 9.34 8.52 9.76
C VAL A 231 10.62 8.97 9.06
N LEU A 232 11.33 8.03 8.45
CA LEU A 232 12.37 8.32 7.48
C LEU A 232 11.88 8.03 6.07
N LYS A 233 11.89 9.03 5.20
CA LYS A 233 11.52 8.88 3.79
C LYS A 233 12.74 9.00 2.88
N VAL A 234 12.97 7.98 2.07
CA VAL A 234 13.87 8.04 0.92
C VAL A 234 13.08 8.59 -0.26
N THR A 235 13.44 9.79 -0.70
CA THR A 235 12.69 10.60 -1.68
C THR A 235 12.90 10.15 -3.12
N ASP A 236 14.06 9.59 -3.42
CA ASP A 236 14.41 8.98 -4.68
C ASP A 236 14.33 7.44 -4.57
N ALA A 237 14.79 6.76 -5.62
CA ALA A 237 14.79 5.31 -5.65
C ALA A 237 15.75 4.71 -4.60
N LEU A 238 15.28 3.67 -3.91
CA LEU A 238 16.14 2.89 -3.03
C LEU A 238 17.13 2.08 -3.89
N THR A 239 18.41 2.39 -3.81
CA THR A 239 19.46 1.72 -4.61
C THR A 239 20.53 1.05 -3.76
N SER A 240 20.44 1.17 -2.44
CA SER A 240 21.39 0.60 -1.47
C SER A 240 20.71 0.39 -0.12
N ASN A 241 21.49 0.00 0.89
CA ASN A 241 20.99 -0.34 2.22
C ASN A 241 20.56 0.90 3.03
N VAL A 242 19.70 0.66 4.02
CA VAL A 242 19.31 1.58 5.09
C VAL A 242 19.61 0.89 6.42
N ASP A 243 20.51 1.46 7.23
CA ASP A 243 20.77 0.99 8.60
C ASP A 243 19.91 1.81 9.56
N ALA A 244 18.78 1.24 10.01
CA ALA A 244 17.84 1.93 10.89
C ALA A 244 18.47 2.36 12.21
N SER A 245 19.52 1.66 12.66
CA SER A 245 20.22 2.04 13.88
C SER A 245 20.92 3.40 13.79
N ARG A 246 21.03 3.99 12.59
CA ARG A 246 21.60 5.33 12.36
C ARG A 246 20.61 6.47 12.61
N PHE A 247 19.36 6.14 12.89
CA PHE A 247 18.28 7.09 13.14
C PHE A 247 17.48 6.61 14.35
N ASP A 248 17.90 7.02 15.54
CA ASP A 248 17.24 6.58 16.78
C ASP A 248 15.75 6.99 16.79
N ASN A 249 14.91 6.11 17.34
CA ASN A 249 13.44 6.27 17.48
C ASN A 249 12.62 6.24 16.17
N ILE A 250 13.25 6.06 14.99
CA ILE A 250 12.53 5.83 13.75
C ILE A 250 12.24 4.34 13.59
N ASN A 251 10.97 3.99 13.40
CA ASN A 251 10.54 2.63 13.03
C ASN A 251 9.51 2.63 11.88
N SER A 252 9.43 3.74 11.13
CA SER A 252 8.62 3.86 9.92
C SER A 252 9.45 4.36 8.76
N PHE A 253 9.39 3.67 7.63
CA PHE A 253 10.23 3.93 6.45
C PHE A 253 9.35 4.06 5.22
N VAL A 254 9.62 5.09 4.41
CA VAL A 254 8.92 5.32 3.14
C VAL A 254 9.94 5.31 2.00
N PHE A 255 9.75 4.43 1.02
CA PHE A 255 10.56 4.33 -0.19
C PHE A 255 9.78 4.92 -1.36
N ALA A 256 9.93 6.23 -1.57
CA ALA A 256 9.11 6.99 -2.51
C ALA A 256 9.34 6.59 -3.97
N GLY A 257 10.59 6.28 -4.35
CA GLY A 257 10.97 5.89 -5.71
C GLY A 257 11.06 4.38 -5.96
N GLY A 258 10.49 3.54 -5.08
CA GLY A 258 10.52 2.09 -5.23
C GLY A 258 11.88 1.44 -4.94
N ASN A 259 11.94 0.11 -5.07
CA ASN A 259 13.16 -0.69 -4.88
C ASN A 259 13.92 -0.90 -6.19
N ASN A 260 15.01 -0.15 -6.38
CA ASN A 260 15.82 -0.14 -7.60
C ASN A 260 17.28 -0.56 -7.33
N ALA A 261 17.54 -1.29 -6.25
CA ALA A 261 18.87 -1.82 -5.99
C ALA A 261 19.25 -2.89 -7.03
N ALA A 262 20.50 -2.88 -7.47
CA ALA A 262 21.05 -3.95 -8.29
C ALA A 262 21.23 -5.22 -7.43
N GLY A 263 20.16 -6.01 -7.27
CA GLY A 263 20.10 -7.16 -6.38
C GLY A 263 19.30 -6.87 -5.12
N THR A 264 19.94 -6.89 -3.94
CA THR A 264 19.28 -6.72 -2.65
C THR A 264 19.59 -5.38 -2.00
N ALA A 265 18.57 -4.58 -1.72
CA ALA A 265 18.62 -3.52 -0.71
C ALA A 265 18.23 -4.10 0.65
N THR A 266 18.96 -3.75 1.71
CA THR A 266 18.63 -4.18 3.07
C THR A 266 18.21 -3.01 3.92
N LEU A 267 17.01 -3.08 4.51
CA LEU A 267 16.60 -2.31 5.67
C LEU A 267 16.96 -3.12 6.92
N SER A 268 18.04 -2.75 7.60
CA SER A 268 18.59 -3.51 8.73
C SER A 268 18.33 -2.83 10.07
N GLN A 269 18.42 -3.62 11.14
CA GLN A 269 18.38 -3.15 12.52
C GLN A 269 17.06 -2.46 12.91
N VAL A 270 15.96 -2.85 12.27
CA VAL A 270 14.62 -2.37 12.63
C VAL A 270 14.07 -3.15 13.81
N THR A 271 13.05 -2.62 14.48
CA THR A 271 12.36 -3.30 15.59
C THR A 271 11.03 -3.89 15.12
N SER A 272 10.58 -4.96 15.76
CA SER A 272 9.24 -5.54 15.52
C SER A 272 8.14 -4.47 15.55
N GLY A 273 7.16 -4.60 14.67
CA GLY A 273 6.13 -3.60 14.37
C GLY A 273 6.58 -2.52 13.38
N VAL A 274 7.76 -2.66 12.75
CA VAL A 274 8.26 -1.72 11.74
C VAL A 274 7.24 -1.50 10.62
N SER A 275 7.07 -0.24 10.22
CA SER A 275 6.25 0.13 9.06
C SER A 275 7.13 0.44 7.85
N VAL A 276 6.83 -0.17 6.71
CA VAL A 276 7.52 0.03 5.44
C VAL A 276 6.50 0.36 4.36
N GLU A 277 6.56 1.56 3.81
CA GLU A 277 5.72 1.99 2.68
C GLU A 277 6.54 2.07 1.39
N ILE A 278 6.06 1.44 0.31
CA ILE A 278 6.68 1.49 -1.02
C ILE A 278 5.70 2.13 -2.00
N ASN A 279 6.15 3.19 -2.68
CA ASN A 279 5.25 4.07 -3.45
C ASN A 279 5.34 3.97 -4.98
N ALA A 280 6.26 3.17 -5.48
CA ALA A 280 6.50 3.00 -6.90
C ALA A 280 7.04 1.59 -7.19
N ASP A 281 6.88 1.17 -8.45
CA ASP A 281 7.40 -0.09 -8.99
C ASP A 281 8.89 -0.28 -8.65
N ALA A 282 9.27 -1.54 -8.46
CA ALA A 282 10.66 -1.92 -8.46
C ALA A 282 11.27 -1.80 -9.86
N GLY A 283 12.57 -1.55 -9.92
CA GLY A 283 13.30 -1.40 -11.18
C GLY A 283 13.34 -2.70 -11.99
N ALA A 284 13.14 -3.83 -11.33
CA ALA A 284 12.90 -5.15 -11.89
C ALA A 284 12.14 -6.01 -10.86
N ALA A 285 11.28 -6.92 -11.33
CA ALA A 285 10.58 -7.92 -10.51
C ALA A 285 11.52 -8.72 -9.58
N THR A 286 12.77 -8.90 -9.98
CA THR A 286 13.78 -9.65 -9.21
C THR A 286 14.51 -8.82 -8.15
N ASN A 287 14.27 -7.51 -8.05
CA ASN A 287 14.93 -6.67 -7.05
C ASN A 287 14.40 -7.02 -5.66
N VAL A 288 15.32 -7.27 -4.72
CA VAL A 288 14.96 -7.74 -3.38
C VAL A 288 15.05 -6.60 -2.38
N LEU A 289 14.02 -6.42 -1.57
CA LEU A 289 14.07 -5.65 -0.33
C LEU A 289 14.15 -6.64 0.83
N ALA A 290 15.29 -6.71 1.51
CA ALA A 290 15.42 -7.47 2.74
C ALA A 290 15.11 -6.58 3.94
N VAL A 291 14.13 -6.96 4.76
CA VAL A 291 13.82 -6.28 6.02
C VAL A 291 14.29 -7.19 7.16
N GLN A 292 15.17 -6.68 8.02
CA GLN A 292 15.84 -7.45 9.08
C GLN A 292 15.53 -6.86 10.46
N ILE A 293 14.74 -7.58 11.24
CA ILE A 293 14.43 -7.23 12.63
C ILE A 293 15.61 -7.64 13.54
N ILE A 294 15.99 -6.73 14.46
CA ILE A 294 17.26 -6.80 15.21
C ILE A 294 17.36 -7.99 16.18
N ASP A 295 16.25 -8.41 16.78
CA ASP A 295 16.17 -9.43 17.83
C ASP A 295 15.62 -10.76 17.34
N ALA A 296 15.33 -10.88 16.05
CA ALA A 296 14.57 -11.98 15.47
C ALA A 296 15.28 -13.34 15.41
N THR A 297 16.51 -13.42 15.95
CA THR A 297 17.24 -14.68 16.12
C THR A 297 17.40 -15.09 17.59
N LEU A 298 16.90 -14.28 18.52
CA LEU A 298 16.91 -14.57 19.95
C LEU A 298 15.77 -15.53 20.29
N ALA A 299 16.04 -16.52 21.15
CA ALA A 299 15.04 -17.50 21.54
C ALA A 299 13.85 -16.83 22.26
N GLY A 300 12.62 -17.14 21.81
CA GLY A 300 11.38 -16.62 22.38
C GLY A 300 10.84 -15.35 21.72
N HIS A 301 11.46 -14.91 20.62
CA HIS A 301 10.99 -13.82 19.77
C HIS A 301 10.26 -14.41 18.54
N ASP A 302 9.20 -15.19 18.79
CA ASP A 302 8.42 -15.90 17.75
C ASP A 302 7.13 -15.09 17.40
N SER A 303 7.23 -13.76 17.46
CA SER A 303 6.12 -12.84 17.27
C SER A 303 6.52 -11.55 16.57
N ASP A 304 7.54 -11.62 15.72
CA ASP A 304 8.07 -10.45 15.04
C ASP A 304 7.17 -10.00 13.89
N GLU A 305 6.84 -8.70 13.89
CA GLU A 305 5.83 -8.12 13.00
C GLU A 305 6.45 -7.12 12.01
N LEU A 306 6.05 -7.24 10.74
CA LEU A 306 6.35 -6.28 9.67
C LEU A 306 5.03 -5.75 9.10
N ASN A 307 4.86 -4.42 9.15
CA ASN A 307 3.75 -3.71 8.52
C ASN A 307 4.19 -3.16 7.16
N LEU A 308 3.83 -3.84 6.08
CA LEU A 308 4.11 -3.42 4.71
C LEU A 308 2.91 -2.67 4.12
N LYS A 309 3.16 -1.51 3.53
CA LYS A 309 2.17 -0.76 2.76
C LYS A 309 2.65 -0.63 1.32
N LEU A 310 1.85 -1.15 0.41
CA LEU A 310 2.03 -1.00 -1.03
C LEU A 310 1.06 0.09 -1.49
N ASN A 311 1.58 1.21 -1.97
CA ASN A 311 0.78 2.36 -2.30
C ASN A 311 1.19 2.93 -3.66
N ASP A 312 0.61 2.43 -4.74
CA ASP A 312 0.97 2.94 -6.06
C ASP A 312 0.62 4.44 -6.18
N THR A 313 1.65 5.26 -6.34
CA THR A 313 1.50 6.71 -6.54
C THR A 313 1.68 7.12 -7.99
N VAL A 314 2.02 6.19 -8.88
CA VAL A 314 2.35 6.49 -10.28
C VAL A 314 1.07 6.77 -11.07
N ALA A 315 0.96 8.00 -11.59
CA ALA A 315 -0.17 8.39 -12.42
C ALA A 315 0.02 7.87 -13.86
N GLY A 316 -0.84 6.94 -14.29
CA GLY A 316 -1.14 6.55 -15.68
C GLY A 316 0.03 6.41 -16.67
N GLY A 317 0.38 5.17 -17.04
CA GLY A 317 1.34 4.86 -18.11
C GLY A 317 2.23 3.63 -17.85
N GLY A 318 2.26 3.14 -16.60
CA GLY A 318 2.86 1.87 -16.18
C GLY A 318 1.89 0.70 -16.27
N ALA A 319 2.37 -0.51 -15.93
CA ALA A 319 1.63 -1.77 -16.02
C ALA A 319 0.26 -1.73 -15.31
N ALA A 320 -0.67 -2.58 -15.74
CA ALA A 320 -1.97 -2.70 -15.07
C ALA A 320 -1.81 -3.11 -13.59
N VAL A 321 -0.69 -3.74 -13.26
CA VAL A 321 -0.29 -4.13 -11.90
C VAL A 321 1.03 -3.45 -11.57
N THR A 322 1.12 -2.86 -10.38
CA THR A 322 2.35 -2.27 -9.85
C THR A 322 3.15 -3.35 -9.15
N ASP A 323 4.31 -3.69 -9.71
CA ASP A 323 5.20 -4.74 -9.21
C ASP A 323 6.28 -4.14 -8.32
N TYR A 324 6.30 -4.53 -7.05
CA TYR A 324 7.22 -4.06 -6.03
C TYR A 324 8.47 -4.93 -5.86
N GLY A 325 8.64 -5.94 -6.72
CA GLY A 325 9.72 -6.90 -6.71
C GLY A 325 9.55 -7.96 -5.62
N VAL A 326 10.65 -8.28 -4.93
CA VAL A 326 10.66 -9.34 -3.92
C VAL A 326 10.88 -8.77 -2.51
N LEU A 327 10.04 -9.15 -1.56
CA LEU A 327 10.28 -8.97 -0.12
C LEU A 327 10.97 -10.20 0.46
N ASN A 328 12.12 -9.98 1.11
CA ASN A 328 12.72 -10.97 2.00
C ASN A 328 12.48 -10.54 3.45
N ALA A 329 11.45 -11.12 4.07
CA ALA A 329 11.06 -10.86 5.45
C ALA A 329 11.94 -11.71 6.38
N VAL A 330 13.12 -11.20 6.72
CA VAL A 330 14.13 -11.97 7.45
C VAL A 330 13.71 -12.08 8.91
N CYS A 331 13.40 -13.31 9.31
CA CYS A 331 12.99 -13.65 10.68
C CYS A 331 11.70 -12.94 11.13
N VAL A 332 10.81 -12.60 10.20
CA VAL A 332 9.47 -12.08 10.52
C VAL A 332 8.50 -13.25 10.69
N ASP A 333 7.65 -13.22 11.71
CA ASP A 333 6.58 -14.21 11.93
C ASP A 333 5.24 -13.75 11.34
N PHE A 334 4.96 -12.45 11.50
CA PHE A 334 3.72 -11.81 11.12
C PHE A 334 3.97 -10.72 10.08
N LEU A 335 3.43 -10.92 8.88
CA LEU A 335 3.48 -9.93 7.81
C LEU A 335 2.09 -9.36 7.56
N ASN A 336 1.91 -8.08 7.85
CA ASN A 336 0.72 -7.35 7.46
C ASN A 336 1.01 -6.62 6.14
N ILE A 337 0.17 -6.81 5.13
CA ILE A 337 0.26 -6.12 3.84
C ILE A 337 -0.97 -5.25 3.67
N ASN A 338 -0.77 -3.96 3.44
CA ASN A 338 -1.82 -3.01 3.08
C ASN A 338 -1.67 -2.62 1.60
N SER A 339 -2.53 -3.18 0.74
CA SER A 339 -2.52 -2.94 -0.70
C SER A 339 -3.46 -1.80 -1.08
N THR A 340 -2.89 -0.68 -1.52
CA THR A 340 -3.62 0.55 -1.84
C THR A 340 -3.04 1.22 -3.09
N LYS A 341 -3.72 2.28 -3.52
CA LYS A 341 -3.21 3.23 -4.51
C LYS A 341 -3.63 4.65 -4.20
N SER A 342 -2.85 5.59 -4.72
CA SER A 342 -3.22 7.00 -4.79
C SER A 342 -4.44 7.20 -5.69
N ALA A 343 -5.23 8.25 -5.41
CA ALA A 343 -6.39 8.64 -6.22
C ALA A 343 -6.02 8.98 -7.68
N THR A 344 -4.75 9.26 -7.96
CA THR A 344 -4.23 9.57 -9.31
C THR A 344 -3.75 8.34 -10.07
N SER A 345 -3.62 7.18 -9.41
CA SER A 345 -3.14 5.94 -10.01
C SER A 345 -4.25 5.23 -10.80
N THR A 346 -3.83 4.55 -11.87
CA THR A 346 -4.69 3.70 -12.70
C THR A 346 -4.44 2.20 -12.50
N ALA A 347 -3.58 1.81 -11.54
CA ALA A 347 -3.30 0.41 -11.26
C ALA A 347 -4.59 -0.35 -10.91
N THR A 348 -4.68 -1.59 -11.38
CA THR A 348 -5.75 -2.55 -11.07
C THR A 348 -5.34 -3.53 -9.96
N GLY A 349 -4.05 -3.63 -9.67
CA GLY A 349 -3.49 -4.50 -8.63
C GLY A 349 -2.09 -4.07 -8.22
N ASN A 350 -1.63 -4.62 -7.10
CA ASN A 350 -0.25 -4.62 -6.66
C ASN A 350 0.29 -6.05 -6.69
N GLU A 351 1.58 -6.20 -6.94
CA GLU A 351 2.29 -7.48 -6.91
C GLU A 351 3.52 -7.36 -6.00
N ILE A 352 3.73 -8.35 -5.14
CA ILE A 352 4.98 -8.50 -4.41
C ILE A 352 5.28 -9.98 -4.16
N ASP A 353 6.43 -10.42 -4.64
CA ASP A 353 6.90 -11.76 -4.35
C ASP A 353 7.43 -11.84 -2.92
N ILE A 354 7.14 -12.93 -2.23
CA ILE A 354 7.76 -13.22 -0.93
C ILE A 354 8.89 -14.22 -1.14
N ALA A 355 10.11 -13.82 -0.80
CA ALA A 355 11.28 -14.67 -0.96
C ALA A 355 11.11 -15.96 -0.15
N ASN A 356 11.50 -17.11 -0.73
CA ASN A 356 11.52 -18.40 -0.05
C ASN A 356 12.49 -18.47 1.15
N THR A 357 13.34 -17.45 1.33
CA THR A 357 14.20 -17.27 2.50
C THR A 357 13.47 -16.67 3.70
N SER A 358 12.21 -16.22 3.54
CA SER A 358 11.33 -15.72 4.61
C SER A 358 10.76 -16.85 5.48
N THR A 359 11.65 -17.75 5.91
CA THR A 359 11.33 -19.06 6.52
C THR A 359 10.77 -19.00 7.94
N ALA A 360 10.65 -17.82 8.55
CA ALA A 360 10.00 -17.65 9.85
C ALA A 360 8.52 -17.25 9.71
N LEU A 361 8.07 -16.85 8.51
CA LEU A 361 6.71 -16.36 8.34
C LEU A 361 5.71 -17.47 8.66
N ASN A 362 4.80 -17.15 9.57
CA ASN A 362 3.74 -18.03 10.05
C ASN A 362 2.37 -17.52 9.63
N LYS A 363 2.19 -16.20 9.54
CA LYS A 363 0.91 -15.60 9.15
C LYS A 363 1.10 -14.36 8.29
N ILE A 364 0.25 -14.24 7.28
CA ILE A 364 0.10 -13.06 6.44
C ILE A 364 -1.32 -12.52 6.63
N VAL A 365 -1.45 -11.22 6.86
CA VAL A 365 -2.73 -10.53 6.86
C VAL A 365 -2.73 -9.51 5.74
N VAL A 366 -3.74 -9.53 4.90
CA VAL A 366 -3.88 -8.60 3.78
C VAL A 366 -5.08 -7.67 4.02
N THR A 367 -4.82 -6.38 3.85
CA THR A 367 -5.80 -5.31 3.97
C THR A 367 -5.69 -4.36 2.79
N GLY A 368 -6.65 -3.44 2.67
CA GLY A 368 -6.59 -2.35 1.70
C GLY A 368 -7.74 -2.42 0.70
N ASN A 369 -7.55 -1.84 -0.48
CA ASN A 369 -8.61 -1.63 -1.45
C ASN A 369 -8.17 -1.81 -2.91
N LEU A 370 -7.05 -2.49 -3.13
CA LEU A 370 -6.52 -2.82 -4.44
C LEU A 370 -6.05 -4.28 -4.47
N ALA A 371 -6.32 -4.99 -5.57
CA ALA A 371 -5.93 -6.39 -5.77
C ALA A 371 -4.48 -6.62 -5.33
N LEU A 372 -4.18 -7.81 -4.81
CA LEU A 372 -2.83 -8.17 -4.38
C LEU A 372 -2.44 -9.53 -4.92
N ASP A 373 -1.35 -9.55 -5.67
CA ASP A 373 -0.69 -10.77 -6.12
C ASP A 373 0.54 -11.06 -5.25
N ILE A 374 0.57 -12.24 -4.65
CA ILE A 374 1.71 -12.79 -3.89
C ILE A 374 2.01 -14.25 -4.32
N ASP A 375 1.64 -14.63 -5.55
CA ASP A 375 1.77 -16.01 -6.04
C ASP A 375 2.95 -16.26 -6.98
N GLY A 376 3.62 -15.20 -7.47
CA GLY A 376 4.74 -15.30 -8.42
C GLY A 376 5.87 -16.20 -7.94
N VAL A 377 6.08 -16.25 -6.62
CA VAL A 377 6.80 -17.31 -5.92
C VAL A 377 5.90 -17.91 -4.83
N ALA A 378 5.64 -19.22 -4.91
CA ALA A 378 4.85 -19.92 -3.91
C ALA A 378 5.45 -19.75 -2.50
N LEU A 379 4.60 -19.36 -1.55
CA LEU A 379 4.96 -19.02 -0.17
C LEU A 379 5.56 -20.20 0.57
N THR A 380 6.46 -19.93 1.53
CA THR A 380 7.14 -20.97 2.31
C THR A 380 6.15 -21.85 3.07
N ASN A 381 6.56 -23.10 3.32
CA ASN A 381 5.71 -24.07 4.01
C ASN A 381 5.58 -23.86 5.53
N THR A 382 6.12 -22.76 6.05
CA THR A 382 5.96 -22.32 7.44
C THR A 382 4.67 -21.51 7.64
N ILE A 383 4.09 -21.00 6.56
CA ILE A 383 2.82 -20.29 6.59
C ILE A 383 1.72 -21.23 7.11
N ARG A 384 0.94 -20.72 8.06
CA ARG A 384 -0.21 -21.38 8.68
C ARG A 384 -1.51 -20.65 8.42
N GLU A 385 -1.44 -19.34 8.20
CA GLU A 385 -2.61 -18.52 7.92
C GLU A 385 -2.29 -17.43 6.89
N VAL A 386 -3.15 -17.31 5.89
CA VAL A 386 -3.25 -16.13 5.01
C VAL A 386 -4.67 -15.60 5.16
N ASP A 387 -4.81 -14.38 5.67
CA ASP A 387 -6.11 -13.76 5.92
C ASP A 387 -6.23 -12.45 5.14
N ALA A 388 -6.92 -12.50 3.99
CA ALA A 388 -7.21 -11.35 3.15
C ALA A 388 -8.63 -10.82 3.32
N SER A 389 -9.34 -11.20 4.40
CA SER A 389 -10.69 -10.69 4.67
C SER A 389 -10.75 -9.16 4.87
N GLY A 390 -9.61 -8.53 5.16
CA GLY A 390 -9.45 -7.08 5.23
C GLY A 390 -9.18 -6.38 3.90
N LEU A 391 -8.97 -7.13 2.81
CA LEU A 391 -8.83 -6.60 1.45
C LEU A 391 -10.24 -6.35 0.88
N VAL A 392 -10.65 -5.07 0.86
CA VAL A 392 -12.01 -4.67 0.49
C VAL A 392 -11.98 -3.85 -0.80
N LEU A 393 -12.29 -4.50 -1.91
CA LEU A 393 -12.37 -3.92 -3.23
C LEU A 393 -13.73 -3.25 -3.48
N SER A 394 -13.73 -2.35 -4.46
CA SER A 394 -14.92 -1.58 -4.86
C SER A 394 -16.02 -2.42 -5.53
N ALA A 395 -15.70 -3.61 -6.03
CA ALA A 395 -16.64 -4.50 -6.71
C ALA A 395 -16.22 -5.96 -6.57
N THR A 396 -17.18 -6.88 -6.46
CA THR A 396 -16.94 -8.34 -6.38
C THR A 396 -16.40 -8.94 -7.68
N THR A 397 -16.47 -8.20 -8.80
CA THR A 397 -15.89 -8.62 -10.08
C THR A 397 -14.46 -8.11 -10.28
N ALA A 398 -13.91 -7.34 -9.34
CA ALA A 398 -12.52 -6.89 -9.40
C ALA A 398 -11.60 -8.05 -8.98
N ALA A 399 -10.40 -8.13 -9.54
CA ALA A 399 -9.40 -9.09 -9.11
C ALA A 399 -9.07 -8.89 -7.62
N GLY A 400 -9.00 -9.98 -6.86
CA GLY A 400 -8.75 -10.03 -5.43
C GLY A 400 -7.32 -10.37 -5.07
N LEU A 401 -7.18 -11.31 -4.14
CA LEU A 401 -5.94 -11.95 -3.75
C LEU A 401 -5.55 -13.02 -4.77
N SER A 402 -4.30 -13.02 -5.21
CA SER A 402 -3.65 -14.21 -5.80
C SER A 402 -2.62 -14.75 -4.82
N VAL A 403 -2.74 -16.03 -4.44
CA VAL A 403 -1.84 -16.66 -3.48
C VAL A 403 -1.59 -18.13 -3.82
N ALA A 404 -0.34 -18.57 -3.66
CA ALA A 404 0.04 -19.97 -3.76
C ALA A 404 0.96 -20.39 -2.61
N ILE A 405 0.71 -21.55 -2.01
CA ILE A 405 1.58 -22.14 -0.98
C ILE A 405 2.50 -23.19 -1.61
N ALA A 406 3.79 -23.19 -1.27
CA ALA A 406 4.76 -24.12 -1.83
C ALA A 406 4.44 -25.58 -1.47
N ALA A 407 4.65 -26.46 -2.44
CA ALA A 407 4.56 -27.91 -2.22
C ALA A 407 5.62 -28.38 -1.21
N GLY A 408 5.22 -29.23 -0.26
CA GLY A 408 6.11 -29.83 0.74
C GLY A 408 5.90 -29.37 2.18
N GLY A 409 4.90 -28.54 2.46
CA GLY A 409 4.40 -28.35 3.82
C GLY A 409 3.75 -29.61 4.37
N THR A 410 3.96 -29.87 5.66
CA THR A 410 3.35 -31.00 6.37
C THR A 410 2.19 -30.56 7.27
N THR A 411 1.98 -29.25 7.40
CA THR A 411 0.88 -28.65 8.13
C THR A 411 0.00 -27.89 7.16
N GLY A 412 -1.31 -28.14 7.22
CA GLY A 412 -2.27 -27.40 6.43
C GLY A 412 -2.32 -25.93 6.81
N VAL A 413 -2.82 -25.13 5.87
CA VAL A 413 -2.92 -23.69 5.92
C VAL A 413 -4.38 -23.28 5.99
N LYS A 414 -4.69 -22.27 6.79
CA LYS A 414 -5.97 -21.56 6.71
C LYS A 414 -5.82 -20.39 5.74
N ILE A 415 -6.59 -20.35 4.67
CA ILE A 415 -6.61 -19.26 3.71
C ILE A 415 -8.00 -18.66 3.67
N THR A 416 -8.09 -17.35 3.82
CA THR A 416 -9.32 -16.58 3.64
C THR A 416 -9.04 -15.52 2.58
N GLY A 417 -9.81 -15.54 1.49
CA GLY A 417 -9.75 -14.57 0.42
C GLY A 417 -10.40 -13.23 0.78
N SER A 418 -10.69 -12.45 -0.24
CA SER A 418 -11.17 -11.08 -0.18
C SER A 418 -12.67 -11.00 -0.48
N ASN A 419 -13.14 -9.80 -0.86
CA ASN A 419 -14.47 -9.61 -1.44
C ASN A 419 -14.44 -9.42 -2.97
N GLY A 420 -13.31 -9.74 -3.61
CA GLY A 420 -13.13 -9.77 -5.06
C GLY A 420 -12.86 -11.17 -5.59
N VAL A 421 -12.56 -11.28 -6.88
CA VAL A 421 -12.24 -12.54 -7.57
C VAL A 421 -10.85 -13.01 -7.15
N ASP A 422 -10.79 -13.97 -6.24
CA ASP A 422 -9.54 -14.51 -5.70
C ASP A 422 -9.02 -15.72 -6.51
N THR A 423 -7.71 -15.92 -6.47
CA THR A 423 -7.03 -17.12 -6.98
C THR A 423 -6.21 -17.72 -5.85
N ILE A 424 -6.64 -18.89 -5.36
CA ILE A 424 -6.10 -19.49 -4.15
C ILE A 424 -5.61 -20.90 -4.45
N GLN A 425 -4.32 -21.13 -4.20
CA GLN A 425 -3.69 -22.44 -4.28
C GLN A 425 -3.12 -22.83 -2.91
N GLY A 426 -3.71 -23.87 -2.32
CA GLY A 426 -3.32 -24.48 -1.06
C GLY A 426 -1.97 -25.20 -1.11
N SER A 427 -1.61 -25.77 0.03
CA SER A 427 -0.40 -26.54 0.25
C SER A 427 -0.57 -28.00 -0.24
N ALA A 428 0.38 -28.88 0.11
CA ALA A 428 0.20 -30.33 -0.11
C ALA A 428 -0.41 -31.05 1.11
N ALA A 429 -0.78 -30.31 2.16
CA ALA A 429 -1.38 -30.80 3.39
C ALA A 429 -2.85 -30.37 3.48
N SER A 430 -3.57 -30.82 4.51
CA SER A 430 -5.02 -30.60 4.64
C SER A 430 -5.35 -29.16 5.01
N ASP A 431 -5.76 -28.38 4.03
CA ASP A 431 -6.02 -26.95 4.16
C ASP A 431 -7.47 -26.63 4.52
N ILE A 432 -7.69 -25.40 4.99
CA ILE A 432 -9.01 -24.79 5.14
C ILE A 432 -9.01 -23.52 4.30
N ILE A 433 -9.77 -23.50 3.22
CA ILE A 433 -9.81 -22.40 2.26
C ILE A 433 -11.24 -21.84 2.19
N ASP A 434 -11.33 -20.52 2.29
CA ASP A 434 -12.55 -19.73 2.11
C ASP A 434 -12.27 -18.64 1.08
N GLY A 435 -12.96 -18.68 -0.07
CA GLY A 435 -12.81 -17.70 -1.16
C GLY A 435 -13.33 -16.33 -0.73
N GLY A 436 -14.53 -16.29 -0.17
CA GLY A 436 -15.14 -15.06 0.34
C GLY A 436 -16.28 -14.61 -0.55
N ALA A 437 -16.13 -13.49 -1.24
CA ALA A 437 -17.13 -13.07 -2.22
C ALA A 437 -16.41 -12.72 -3.52
N GLY A 438 -16.95 -13.09 -4.66
CA GLY A 438 -16.18 -13.08 -5.89
C GLY A 438 -16.49 -14.33 -6.69
N ASN A 439 -15.88 -14.47 -7.86
CA ASN A 439 -15.95 -15.72 -8.61
C ASN A 439 -14.60 -16.42 -8.44
N ASP A 440 -14.43 -17.11 -7.33
CA ASP A 440 -13.10 -17.47 -6.85
C ASP A 440 -12.58 -18.74 -7.52
N LEU A 441 -11.26 -18.80 -7.73
CA LEU A 441 -10.57 -19.97 -8.28
C LEU A 441 -9.77 -20.67 -7.18
N ILE A 442 -10.27 -21.81 -6.70
CA ILE A 442 -9.78 -22.46 -5.48
C ILE A 442 -9.25 -23.87 -5.80
N SER A 443 -7.99 -24.12 -5.46
CA SER A 443 -7.39 -25.45 -5.45
C SER A 443 -6.75 -25.70 -4.10
N GLY A 444 -7.01 -26.86 -3.48
CA GLY A 444 -6.34 -27.30 -2.25
C GLY A 444 -4.89 -27.73 -2.44
N ALA A 445 -4.32 -27.52 -3.63
CA ALA A 445 -2.95 -27.84 -3.99
C ALA A 445 -2.43 -26.91 -5.09
N GLY A 446 -1.17 -27.09 -5.48
CA GLY A 446 -0.61 -26.43 -6.65
C GLY A 446 -1.39 -26.74 -7.93
N ALA A 447 -1.56 -25.73 -8.78
CA ALA A 447 -2.21 -25.80 -10.06
C ALA A 447 -1.43 -24.97 -11.10
N THR A 448 -1.77 -25.12 -12.37
CA THR A 448 -1.38 -24.16 -13.41
C THR A 448 -2.64 -23.45 -13.88
N ILE A 449 -2.63 -22.13 -13.86
CA ILE A 449 -3.78 -21.29 -14.16
C ILE A 449 -3.42 -20.41 -15.37
N ALA A 450 -4.31 -20.37 -16.35
CA ALA A 450 -4.16 -19.51 -17.51
C ALA A 450 -5.51 -18.89 -17.86
N ALA A 451 -5.52 -17.57 -18.08
CA ALA A 451 -6.73 -16.81 -18.44
C ALA A 451 -7.92 -17.06 -17.49
N GLY A 452 -7.65 -17.19 -16.18
CA GLY A 452 -8.67 -17.37 -15.15
C GLY A 452 -9.27 -18.78 -15.08
N ALA A 453 -8.60 -19.80 -15.62
CA ALA A 453 -9.03 -21.19 -15.55
C ALA A 453 -7.87 -22.14 -15.26
N PHE A 454 -8.17 -23.27 -14.62
CA PHE A 454 -7.21 -24.35 -14.43
C PHE A 454 -6.84 -24.98 -15.78
N THR A 455 -5.54 -25.16 -16.02
CA THR A 455 -4.99 -25.89 -17.17
C THR A 455 -4.19 -27.13 -16.76
N ALA A 456 -3.80 -27.23 -15.49
CA ALA A 456 -3.23 -28.42 -14.88
C ALA A 456 -3.51 -28.39 -13.37
N LEU A 457 -3.71 -29.56 -12.76
CA LEU A 457 -3.94 -29.70 -11.33
C LEU A 457 -2.93 -30.70 -10.77
N ALA A 458 -2.25 -30.35 -9.67
CA ALA A 458 -1.34 -31.29 -9.04
C ALA A 458 -2.12 -32.39 -8.30
N ALA A 459 -1.57 -33.60 -8.30
CA ALA A 459 -2.12 -34.67 -7.48
C ALA A 459 -2.02 -34.32 -6.00
N ASN A 460 -3.11 -34.54 -5.25
CA ASN A 460 -3.15 -34.33 -3.80
C ASN A 460 -3.92 -35.47 -3.11
N THR A 461 -3.39 -35.92 -1.97
CA THR A 461 -4.01 -36.95 -1.12
C THR A 461 -4.59 -36.37 0.17
N ALA A 462 -4.30 -35.10 0.46
CA ALA A 462 -4.81 -34.39 1.61
C ALA A 462 -6.34 -34.18 1.52
N ALA A 463 -6.97 -34.04 2.67
CA ALA A 463 -8.40 -33.77 2.79
C ALA A 463 -8.61 -32.29 3.11
N ASP A 464 -8.80 -31.48 2.08
CA ASP A 464 -9.03 -30.04 2.22
C ASP A 464 -10.49 -29.72 2.52
N ILE A 465 -10.72 -28.61 3.22
CA ILE A 465 -12.05 -28.03 3.43
C ILE A 465 -12.12 -26.73 2.62
N LEU A 466 -12.98 -26.72 1.60
CA LEU A 466 -13.08 -25.63 0.64
C LEU A 466 -14.47 -24.98 0.76
N THR A 467 -14.48 -23.65 0.78
CA THR A 467 -15.68 -22.81 0.80
C THR A 467 -15.49 -21.77 -0.28
N GLY A 468 -16.44 -21.67 -1.22
CA GLY A 468 -16.37 -20.68 -2.29
C GLY A 468 -16.84 -19.33 -1.77
N GLY A 469 -17.98 -19.34 -1.08
CA GLY A 469 -18.64 -18.17 -0.57
C GLY A 469 -19.67 -17.65 -1.57
N ALA A 470 -19.67 -16.34 -1.82
CA ALA A 470 -20.68 -15.71 -2.65
C ALA A 470 -20.16 -15.40 -4.06
N GLY A 471 -20.63 -16.15 -5.04
CA GLY A 471 -20.46 -15.88 -6.47
C GLY A 471 -20.36 -17.19 -7.23
N ASN A 472 -19.84 -17.16 -8.45
CA ASN A 472 -19.66 -18.37 -9.26
C ASN A 472 -18.24 -18.90 -9.04
N ASP A 473 -18.08 -19.80 -8.08
CA ASP A 473 -16.75 -20.27 -7.68
C ASP A 473 -16.32 -21.49 -8.50
N SER A 474 -15.01 -21.68 -8.65
CA SER A 474 -14.42 -22.79 -9.40
C SER A 474 -13.44 -23.56 -8.55
N PHE A 475 -13.77 -24.82 -8.26
CA PHE A 475 -12.95 -25.72 -7.45
C PHE A 475 -12.14 -26.70 -8.31
N GLY A 476 -10.83 -26.77 -8.09
CA GLY A 476 -9.91 -27.65 -8.82
C GLY A 476 -9.53 -28.90 -8.03
N PHE A 477 -9.64 -30.07 -8.66
CA PHE A 477 -9.31 -31.37 -8.08
C PHE A 477 -8.36 -32.19 -8.96
N GLY A 478 -7.10 -32.31 -8.52
CA GLY A 478 -6.15 -33.27 -9.07
C GLY A 478 -6.37 -34.69 -8.57
N LEU A 479 -5.69 -35.66 -9.18
CA LEU A 479 -5.77 -37.08 -8.79
C LEU A 479 -5.22 -37.33 -7.37
N GLY A 480 -5.55 -38.45 -6.74
CA GLY A 480 -4.97 -38.89 -5.47
C GLY A 480 -5.95 -39.02 -4.31
N ALA A 481 -7.20 -38.57 -4.46
CA ALA A 481 -8.25 -38.80 -3.48
C ALA A 481 -8.42 -40.29 -3.19
N THR A 482 -8.63 -40.65 -1.92
CA THR A 482 -8.94 -42.02 -1.48
C THR A 482 -10.34 -42.04 -0.89
N THR A 483 -10.88 -43.21 -0.56
CA THR A 483 -12.17 -43.31 0.15
C THR A 483 -12.09 -42.94 1.64
N THR A 484 -10.89 -42.60 2.12
CA THR A 484 -10.62 -42.19 3.51
C THR A 484 -10.04 -40.78 3.66
N SER A 485 -9.58 -40.20 2.55
CA SER A 485 -8.97 -38.86 2.50
C SER A 485 -9.34 -38.24 1.16
N PHE A 486 -10.19 -37.22 1.21
CA PHE A 486 -10.79 -36.53 0.07
C PHE A 486 -11.21 -35.13 0.48
N ASN A 487 -11.37 -34.25 -0.49
CA ASN A 487 -11.76 -32.87 -0.26
C ASN A 487 -13.24 -32.75 0.11
N THR A 488 -13.56 -31.72 0.89
CA THR A 488 -14.92 -31.36 1.28
C THR A 488 -15.23 -29.95 0.81
N ILE A 489 -16.30 -29.77 0.03
CA ILE A 489 -16.85 -28.45 -0.30
C ILE A 489 -18.00 -28.14 0.67
N THR A 490 -18.02 -26.94 1.26
CA THR A 490 -18.94 -26.62 2.36
C THR A 490 -20.26 -25.97 1.95
N ASP A 491 -20.31 -25.35 0.77
CA ASP A 491 -21.39 -24.45 0.34
C ASP A 491 -21.77 -24.56 -1.15
N LEU A 492 -21.41 -25.67 -1.79
CA LEU A 492 -21.58 -25.88 -3.23
C LEU A 492 -23.02 -25.60 -3.73
N ASN A 493 -23.14 -24.74 -4.73
CA ASN A 493 -24.38 -24.44 -5.43
C ASN A 493 -24.31 -24.83 -6.91
N LEU A 494 -25.21 -25.70 -7.35
CA LEU A 494 -25.17 -26.35 -8.65
C LEU A 494 -26.35 -25.99 -9.55
N GLY A 495 -26.12 -26.03 -10.86
CA GLY A 495 -27.15 -25.96 -11.88
C GLY A 495 -27.72 -24.57 -12.14
N THR A 496 -28.48 -24.46 -13.22
CA THR A 496 -28.83 -23.16 -13.85
C THR A 496 -29.90 -22.29 -13.16
N ALA A 497 -30.48 -22.70 -12.02
CA ALA A 497 -31.76 -22.16 -11.52
C ALA A 497 -31.78 -21.61 -10.07
N VAL A 498 -30.63 -21.43 -9.41
CA VAL A 498 -30.55 -20.74 -8.11
C VAL A 498 -29.97 -19.35 -8.34
N VAL A 499 -30.57 -18.32 -7.70
CA VAL A 499 -30.25 -16.88 -7.75
C VAL A 499 -29.13 -16.51 -8.73
N ALA A 500 -29.48 -15.99 -9.92
CA ALA A 500 -28.56 -15.71 -11.01
C ALA A 500 -27.20 -15.18 -10.55
N GLY A 501 -26.14 -15.96 -10.76
CA GLY A 501 -24.75 -15.59 -10.42
C GLY A 501 -24.19 -16.18 -9.13
N GLN A 502 -24.65 -17.38 -8.70
CA GLN A 502 -23.97 -18.16 -7.66
C GLN A 502 -23.75 -19.63 -8.04
N VAL A 503 -23.60 -19.96 -9.32
CA VAL A 503 -23.45 -21.36 -9.76
C VAL A 503 -21.97 -21.70 -9.83
N ASP A 504 -21.58 -22.72 -9.09
CA ASP A 504 -20.20 -23.16 -8.99
C ASP A 504 -19.82 -24.14 -10.09
N THR A 505 -18.52 -24.22 -10.37
CA THR A 505 -17.93 -25.19 -11.30
C THR A 505 -16.92 -26.07 -10.57
N LEU A 506 -16.91 -27.37 -10.85
CA LEU A 506 -15.89 -28.29 -10.39
C LEU A 506 -15.04 -28.74 -11.57
N THR A 507 -13.73 -28.53 -11.48
CA THR A 507 -12.76 -28.94 -12.49
C THR A 507 -11.97 -30.15 -12.00
N PHE A 508 -12.00 -31.24 -12.77
CA PHE A 508 -11.30 -32.48 -12.44
C PHE A 508 -10.22 -32.82 -13.46
N ASP A 509 -9.04 -33.23 -12.97
CA ASP A 509 -8.02 -33.88 -13.80
C ASP A 509 -8.46 -35.31 -14.16
N VAL A 510 -8.76 -35.54 -15.43
CA VAL A 510 -9.15 -36.88 -15.94
C VAL A 510 -8.14 -37.41 -16.96
N SER A 511 -6.92 -36.87 -16.93
CA SER A 511 -5.84 -37.20 -17.87
C SER A 511 -5.48 -38.69 -17.85
N ALA A 512 -5.66 -39.37 -16.71
CA ALA A 512 -5.46 -40.82 -16.57
C ALA A 512 -6.39 -41.67 -17.48
N ALA A 513 -7.62 -41.21 -17.74
CA ALA A 513 -8.60 -41.95 -18.56
C ALA A 513 -8.50 -41.67 -20.06
N ALA A 514 -7.76 -40.63 -20.48
CA ALA A 514 -7.87 -40.03 -21.81
C ALA A 514 -9.33 -39.76 -22.22
N VAL A 515 -10.14 -39.22 -21.29
CA VAL A 515 -11.54 -38.85 -21.57
C VAL A 515 -11.57 -37.82 -22.70
N THR A 516 -12.27 -38.13 -23.79
CA THR A 516 -12.44 -37.22 -24.95
C THR A 516 -13.88 -36.73 -25.12
N ALA A 517 -14.83 -37.34 -24.40
CA ALA A 517 -16.21 -36.90 -24.35
C ALA A 517 -16.42 -35.93 -23.17
N GLY A 518 -17.37 -35.01 -23.27
CA GLY A 518 -17.75 -34.15 -22.14
C GLY A 518 -18.36 -34.94 -20.97
N PRO A 519 -18.50 -34.32 -19.79
CA PRO A 519 -19.05 -34.96 -18.60
C PRO A 519 -20.46 -35.51 -18.84
N ALA A 520 -20.70 -36.74 -18.38
CA ALA A 520 -22.00 -37.38 -18.46
C ALA A 520 -22.55 -37.61 -17.04
N ILE A 521 -23.61 -36.89 -16.69
CA ILE A 521 -24.26 -37.03 -15.38
C ILE A 521 -25.10 -38.30 -15.34
N VAL A 522 -24.81 -39.18 -14.39
CA VAL A 522 -25.51 -40.45 -14.15
C VAL A 522 -26.35 -40.33 -12.88
N SER A 523 -27.67 -40.23 -13.04
CA SER A 523 -28.60 -40.21 -11.91
C SER A 523 -28.89 -41.62 -11.40
N LEU A 524 -28.79 -41.82 -10.08
CA LEU A 524 -29.16 -43.07 -9.43
C LEU A 524 -30.68 -43.16 -9.25
N SER A 525 -31.25 -44.32 -9.58
CA SER A 525 -32.61 -44.66 -9.15
C SER A 525 -32.69 -44.86 -7.64
N GLU A 526 -33.88 -44.76 -7.06
CA GLU A 526 -34.12 -45.01 -5.63
C GLU A 526 -33.60 -46.38 -5.17
N ALA A 527 -33.77 -47.41 -5.99
CA ALA A 527 -33.29 -48.76 -5.68
C ALA A 527 -31.75 -48.86 -5.70
N GLN A 528 -31.09 -48.16 -6.64
CA GLN A 528 -29.64 -48.07 -6.69
C GLN A 528 -29.09 -47.30 -5.48
N GLN A 529 -29.69 -46.16 -5.14
CA GLN A 529 -29.31 -45.38 -3.96
C GLN A 529 -29.52 -46.17 -2.65
N ALA A 530 -30.58 -46.98 -2.55
CA ALA A 530 -30.78 -47.88 -1.40
C ALA A 530 -29.66 -48.94 -1.29
N THR A 531 -29.14 -49.41 -2.43
CA THR A 531 -28.00 -50.35 -2.47
C THR A 531 -26.71 -49.68 -1.99
N VAL A 532 -26.45 -48.45 -2.45
CA VAL A 532 -25.31 -47.63 -2.00
C VAL A 532 -25.39 -47.36 -0.49
N ALA A 533 -26.56 -47.00 0.03
CA ALA A 533 -26.76 -46.74 1.45
C ALA A 533 -26.59 -47.98 2.35
N ALA A 534 -26.78 -49.18 1.79
CA ALA A 534 -26.60 -50.45 2.49
C ALA A 534 -25.17 -51.01 2.41
N ALA A 535 -24.26 -50.34 1.71
CA ALA A 535 -22.86 -50.74 1.64
C ALA A 535 -22.20 -50.72 3.04
N ALA A 536 -21.18 -51.55 3.24
CA ALA A 536 -20.54 -51.74 4.55
C ALA A 536 -19.71 -50.52 4.98
N ASP A 537 -19.11 -49.82 4.02
CA ASP A 537 -18.31 -48.63 4.19
C ASP A 537 -18.40 -47.74 2.93
N LEU A 538 -17.78 -46.56 2.98
CA LEU A 538 -17.78 -45.62 1.87
C LEU A 538 -17.04 -46.17 0.64
N ALA A 539 -16.05 -47.04 0.82
CA ALA A 539 -15.34 -47.64 -0.30
C ALA A 539 -16.26 -48.59 -1.08
N ALA A 540 -16.96 -49.49 -0.38
CA ALA A 540 -17.96 -50.35 -0.99
C ALA A 540 -19.13 -49.55 -1.60
N ALA A 541 -19.49 -48.41 -0.99
CA ALA A 541 -20.49 -47.51 -1.57
C ALA A 541 -20.01 -46.91 -2.91
N ALA A 542 -18.77 -46.41 -2.96
CA ALA A 542 -18.16 -45.87 -4.17
C ALA A 542 -18.03 -46.93 -5.28
N ASP A 543 -17.64 -48.16 -4.94
CA ASP A 543 -17.58 -49.29 -5.88
C ASP A 543 -18.94 -49.59 -6.52
N VAL A 544 -20.03 -49.56 -5.73
CA VAL A 544 -21.40 -49.73 -6.25
C VAL A 544 -21.75 -48.61 -7.23
N VAL A 545 -21.39 -47.36 -6.92
CA VAL A 545 -21.63 -46.20 -7.79
C VAL A 545 -20.83 -46.32 -9.08
N LEU A 546 -19.55 -46.69 -9.01
CA LEU A 546 -18.71 -46.95 -10.19
C LEU A 546 -19.28 -48.06 -11.08
N GLY A 547 -19.84 -49.11 -10.49
CA GLY A 547 -20.54 -50.15 -11.24
C GLY A 547 -21.74 -49.64 -12.06
N ILE A 548 -22.39 -48.58 -11.59
CA ILE A 548 -23.51 -47.91 -12.27
C ILE A 548 -23.00 -46.87 -13.29
N ALA A 549 -22.06 -46.02 -12.88
CA ALA A 549 -21.44 -44.96 -13.66
C ALA A 549 -20.14 -45.43 -14.33
N ASN A 550 -20.17 -46.60 -14.98
CA ASN A 550 -18.97 -47.37 -15.36
C ASN A 550 -18.22 -46.93 -16.62
N ALA A 551 -18.52 -45.74 -17.17
CA ALA A 551 -17.80 -45.16 -18.29
C ALA A 551 -16.95 -43.99 -17.82
N ALA A 552 -15.76 -43.84 -18.42
CA ALA A 552 -14.86 -42.74 -18.12
C ALA A 552 -15.53 -41.38 -18.39
N GLY A 553 -15.35 -40.43 -17.48
CA GLY A 553 -15.99 -39.13 -17.52
C GLY A 553 -17.45 -39.12 -17.04
N ASN A 554 -18.00 -40.26 -16.61
CA ASN A 554 -19.29 -40.27 -15.92
C ASN A 554 -19.14 -39.66 -14.53
N VAL A 555 -20.12 -38.84 -14.17
CA VAL A 555 -20.20 -38.19 -12.86
C VAL A 555 -21.49 -38.63 -12.18
N ALA A 556 -21.40 -39.05 -10.93
CA ALA A 556 -22.55 -39.47 -10.15
C ALA A 556 -22.55 -38.79 -8.78
N GLN A 557 -23.69 -38.20 -8.43
CA GLN A 557 -23.97 -37.76 -7.07
C GLN A 557 -24.70 -38.88 -6.32
N PHE A 558 -24.29 -39.13 -5.08
CA PHE A 558 -24.94 -40.12 -4.22
C PHE A 558 -24.85 -39.70 -2.75
N SER A 559 -25.72 -40.27 -1.92
CA SER A 559 -25.66 -40.10 -0.47
C SER A 559 -25.16 -41.37 0.20
N TYR A 560 -24.34 -41.22 1.23
CA TYR A 560 -23.91 -42.31 2.10
C TYR A 560 -23.83 -41.81 3.55
N GLY A 561 -24.49 -42.53 4.47
CA GLY A 561 -24.72 -42.03 5.83
C GLY A 561 -25.50 -40.71 5.82
N ALA A 562 -24.95 -39.68 6.47
CA ALA A 562 -25.54 -38.34 6.52
C ALA A 562 -24.93 -37.34 5.51
N ASN A 563 -24.05 -37.81 4.62
CA ASN A 563 -23.29 -36.94 3.72
C ASN A 563 -23.66 -37.21 2.25
N THR A 564 -23.44 -36.19 1.42
CA THR A 564 -23.52 -36.28 -0.04
C THR A 564 -22.13 -36.30 -0.62
N TYR A 565 -21.95 -37.06 -1.69
CA TYR A 565 -20.69 -37.23 -2.39
C TYR A 565 -20.90 -37.07 -3.88
N LEU A 566 -19.87 -36.59 -4.55
CA LEU A 566 -19.74 -36.58 -6.00
C LEU A 566 -18.56 -37.48 -6.37
N LEU A 567 -18.80 -38.40 -7.30
CA LEU A 567 -17.81 -39.32 -7.81
C LEU A 567 -17.65 -39.13 -9.31
N VAL A 568 -16.41 -39.02 -9.76
CA VAL A 568 -16.05 -39.01 -11.18
C VAL A 568 -15.31 -40.29 -11.49
N ASN A 569 -15.82 -41.05 -12.45
CA ASN A 569 -15.13 -42.23 -12.95
C ASN A 569 -14.04 -41.79 -13.93
N GLY A 570 -12.78 -42.03 -13.57
CA GLY A 570 -11.64 -41.66 -14.39
C GLY A 570 -11.04 -42.81 -15.17
N VAL A 571 -11.78 -43.89 -15.43
CA VAL A 571 -11.33 -45.03 -16.25
C VAL A 571 -12.47 -45.72 -17.00
N THR A 572 -12.12 -46.43 -18.08
CA THR A 572 -13.08 -47.28 -18.78
C THR A 572 -13.15 -48.68 -18.14
N ALA A 573 -14.31 -49.03 -17.58
CA ALA A 573 -14.70 -50.40 -17.19
C ALA A 573 -14.10 -51.02 -15.90
N THR A 574 -13.80 -50.21 -14.89
CA THR A 574 -13.46 -50.68 -13.53
C THR A 574 -14.61 -50.40 -12.55
N ALA A 575 -14.92 -51.35 -11.67
CA ALA A 575 -15.98 -51.22 -10.65
C ALA A 575 -15.41 -51.01 -9.24
N ALA A 576 -14.11 -50.75 -9.12
CA ALA A 576 -13.42 -50.55 -7.86
C ALA A 576 -12.73 -49.18 -7.87
N PHE A 577 -12.90 -48.41 -6.81
CA PHE A 577 -12.34 -47.07 -6.69
C PHE A 577 -10.81 -47.09 -6.69
N THR A 578 -10.20 -46.31 -7.57
CA THR A 578 -8.74 -46.22 -7.73
C THR A 578 -8.28 -44.78 -7.60
N ALA A 579 -7.50 -44.47 -6.55
CA ALA A 579 -7.11 -43.09 -6.22
C ALA A 579 -6.34 -42.33 -7.32
N GLY A 580 -5.60 -43.05 -8.17
CA GLY A 580 -4.87 -42.44 -9.29
C GLY A 580 -5.70 -42.22 -10.55
N GLU A 581 -7.00 -42.53 -10.50
CA GLU A 581 -7.88 -42.56 -11.65
C GLU A 581 -9.20 -41.85 -11.31
N ASP A 582 -9.87 -42.26 -10.24
CA ASP A 582 -11.18 -41.77 -9.83
C ASP A 582 -11.10 -40.59 -8.86
N HIS A 583 -12.14 -39.75 -8.89
CA HIS A 583 -12.32 -38.67 -7.92
C HIS A 583 -13.48 -38.95 -6.98
N LEU A 584 -13.30 -38.55 -5.73
CA LEU A 584 -14.36 -38.53 -4.73
C LEU A 584 -14.28 -37.19 -3.99
N VAL A 585 -15.39 -36.46 -3.96
CA VAL A 585 -15.51 -35.19 -3.22
C VAL A 585 -16.72 -35.30 -2.30
N LYS A 586 -16.54 -34.92 -1.05
CA LYS A 586 -17.66 -34.76 -0.12
C LYS A 586 -18.24 -33.37 -0.28
N ILE A 587 -19.56 -33.28 -0.21
CA ILE A 587 -20.25 -32.00 -0.28
C ILE A 587 -21.16 -31.89 0.93
N THR A 588 -21.05 -30.77 1.66
CA THR A 588 -22.03 -30.36 2.66
C THR A 588 -22.77 -29.15 2.11
N GLY A 589 -24.06 -29.01 2.42
CA GLY A 589 -24.81 -27.81 2.01
C GLY A 589 -25.15 -27.70 0.51
N VAL A 590 -25.22 -28.81 -0.24
CA VAL A 590 -25.59 -28.78 -1.68
C VAL A 590 -26.90 -28.01 -1.89
N THR A 591 -26.86 -27.00 -2.73
CA THR A 591 -28.05 -26.35 -3.29
C THR A 591 -28.12 -26.57 -4.81
N GLY A 592 -29.34 -26.52 -5.36
CA GLY A 592 -29.55 -26.70 -6.79
C GLY A 592 -29.49 -28.16 -7.27
N THR A 593 -29.12 -28.40 -8.54
CA THR A 593 -29.14 -29.73 -9.16
C THR A 593 -27.94 -29.90 -10.08
N LEU A 594 -27.17 -30.96 -9.87
CA LEU A 594 -26.01 -31.29 -10.70
C LEU A 594 -26.41 -31.46 -12.17
N ASP A 595 -25.75 -30.70 -13.04
CA ASP A 595 -25.81 -30.84 -14.48
C ASP A 595 -24.40 -30.86 -15.11
N ALA A 596 -24.33 -31.11 -16.41
CA ALA A 596 -23.05 -31.26 -17.11
C ALA A 596 -22.28 -29.94 -17.27
N SER A 597 -22.93 -28.78 -17.09
CA SER A 597 -22.27 -27.47 -17.15
C SER A 597 -21.55 -27.10 -15.86
N ASP A 598 -21.90 -27.75 -14.75
CA ASP A 598 -21.20 -27.60 -13.46
C ASP A 598 -19.82 -28.29 -13.45
N ILE A 599 -19.51 -29.12 -14.46
CA ILE A 599 -18.31 -29.95 -14.49
C ILE A 599 -17.40 -29.57 -15.66
N ALA A 600 -16.13 -29.35 -15.35
CA ALA A 600 -15.05 -29.21 -16.32
C ALA A 600 -14.03 -30.35 -16.15
N PHE A 601 -13.43 -30.77 -17.27
CA PHE A 601 -12.38 -31.78 -17.31
C PHE A 601 -11.12 -31.20 -17.95
N ILE A 602 -9.96 -31.57 -17.41
CA ILE A 602 -8.64 -31.27 -17.98
C ILE A 602 -7.85 -32.53 -18.27
#